data_AF-B9SKU9-F1
#
_entry.id   AF-B9SKU9-F1
#
_cell.length_a   1.000
_cell.length_b   1.000
_cell.length_c   1.000
_cell.angle_alpha   90.00
_cell.angle_beta   90.00
_cell.angle_gamma   90.00
#
_symmetry.space_group_name_H-M   'P 1'
#
loop_
_entity.id
_entity.type
_entity.pdbx_description
1 polymer ?
#
loop_
_entity_poly.entity_id
_entity_poly.type
_entity_poly.pdbx_seq_one_letter_code
_entity_poly.pdbx_strand_id
1 'polypeptide(L)'
;MQYGKMLRREVERTFRGWKGQFISYKKLKKQLKLIYPRSRGRFPRYATRRFVEVNNRGLRIGFSRLLHNELKKVNTFYLEKEEDYIIRLKELQIRAANLRTNEEKLQVQKDILKFHGEMVLLLQYSALNFRGLIKIVKKHNKKTGTTFEFSAMPRVMQQSFFSTDLLDNLMKEAEAMLARLFLPDEP
;
A
#
# COMPACT_ATOMS: atom_id res chain seq x y z
N MET A 1 -5.19 -14.16 15.85
CA MET A 1 -5.25 -13.34 14.60
C MET A 1 -4.01 -13.59 13.75
N GLN A 2 -4.20 -14.29 12.63
CA GLN A 2 -3.16 -14.75 11.71
C GLN A 2 -2.76 -13.71 10.63
N TYR A 3 -3.54 -12.63 10.43
CA TYR A 3 -3.31 -11.63 9.38
C TYR A 3 -1.88 -11.05 9.36
N GLY A 4 -1.33 -10.67 10.51
CA GLY A 4 0.01 -10.09 10.55
C GLY A 4 1.14 -11.09 10.26
N LYS A 5 0.88 -12.41 10.37
CA LYS A 5 1.82 -13.47 9.94
C LYS A 5 1.62 -13.77 8.46
N MET A 6 0.36 -13.84 8.00
CA MET A 6 -0.02 -14.00 6.59
C MET A 6 0.58 -12.90 5.72
N LEU A 7 0.31 -11.63 6.06
CA LEU A 7 0.83 -10.46 5.34
C LEU A 7 2.35 -10.50 5.20
N ARG A 8 3.08 -10.88 6.27
CA ARG A 8 4.54 -11.01 6.19
C ARG A 8 4.98 -12.09 5.21
N ARG A 9 4.38 -13.29 5.28
CA ARG A 9 4.73 -14.38 4.35
C ARG A 9 4.43 -14.04 2.90
N GLU A 10 3.29 -13.40 2.67
CA GLU A 10 2.84 -12.99 1.33
C GLU A 10 3.74 -11.90 0.76
N VAL A 11 4.09 -10.89 1.58
CA VAL A 11 5.09 -9.87 1.23
C VAL A 11 6.47 -10.48 0.98
N GLU A 12 6.89 -11.45 1.79
CA GLU A 12 8.19 -12.10 1.67
C GLU A 12 8.34 -12.93 0.39
N ARG A 13 7.27 -13.58 -0.06
CA ARG A 13 7.25 -14.40 -1.28
C ARG A 13 7.13 -13.56 -2.55
N THR A 14 6.21 -12.61 -2.56
CA THR A 14 5.76 -11.96 -3.80
C THR A 14 6.51 -10.65 -4.09
N PHE A 15 6.98 -9.94 -3.06
CA PHE A 15 7.46 -8.56 -3.19
C PHE A 15 8.94 -8.42 -2.80
N ARG A 16 9.84 -8.91 -3.65
CA ARG A 16 11.28 -8.68 -3.47
C ARG A 16 11.56 -7.18 -3.67
N GLY A 17 12.07 -6.50 -2.64
CA GLY A 17 12.41 -5.06 -2.68
C GLY A 17 11.38 -4.13 -2.05
N TRP A 18 10.08 -4.46 -2.02
CA TRP A 18 9.05 -3.53 -1.49
C TRP A 18 8.68 -3.77 -0.02
N LYS A 19 9.34 -4.73 0.64
CA LYS A 19 8.97 -5.19 1.99
C LYS A 19 8.89 -4.05 3.03
N GLY A 20 9.78 -3.06 2.94
CA GLY A 20 9.82 -1.91 3.85
C GLY A 20 8.71 -0.89 3.63
N GLN A 21 8.07 -0.93 2.46
CA GLN A 21 7.10 0.08 2.01
C GLN A 21 5.67 -0.24 2.46
N PHE A 22 5.38 -1.49 2.82
CA PHE A 22 4.08 -1.85 3.40
C PHE A 22 3.84 -1.22 4.77
N ILE A 23 2.57 -1.01 5.11
CA ILE A 23 2.11 -0.52 6.40
C ILE A 23 2.62 -1.42 7.54
N SER A 24 3.30 -0.82 8.53
CA SER A 24 3.91 -1.55 9.66
C SER A 24 2.86 -2.00 10.68
N TYR A 25 2.04 -3.00 10.32
CA TYR A 25 0.95 -3.50 11.16
C TYR A 25 1.41 -3.94 12.56
N LYS A 26 2.65 -4.44 12.69
CA LYS A 26 3.25 -4.82 13.98
C LYS A 26 3.51 -3.60 14.88
N LYS A 27 4.06 -2.50 14.33
CA LYS A 27 4.33 -1.26 15.07
C LYS A 27 3.02 -0.62 15.53
N LEU A 28 2.05 -0.50 14.63
CA LEU A 28 0.72 0.03 14.94
C LEU A 28 0.00 -0.77 16.03
N LYS A 29 0.06 -2.11 15.94
CA LYS A 29 -0.50 -2.97 17.01
C LYS A 29 0.20 -2.79 18.35
N LYS A 30 1.51 -2.56 18.38
CA LYS A 30 2.25 -2.29 19.62
C LYS A 30 1.76 -0.98 20.26
N GLN A 31 1.62 0.09 19.48
CA GLN A 31 1.06 1.35 19.98
C GLN A 31 -0.37 1.19 20.50
N LEU A 32 -1.24 0.48 19.77
CA LEU A 32 -2.59 0.17 20.27
C LEU A 32 -2.60 -0.59 21.60
N LYS A 33 -1.57 -1.41 21.89
CA LYS A 33 -1.50 -2.11 23.19
C LYS A 33 -1.35 -1.13 24.35
N LEU A 34 -0.67 -0.01 24.15
CA LEU A 34 -0.39 1.00 25.16
C LEU A 34 -1.64 1.83 25.50
N ILE A 35 -2.46 2.19 24.50
CA ILE A 35 -3.61 3.12 24.65
C ILE A 35 -4.62 2.72 25.74
N TYR A 36 -4.71 1.42 26.06
CA TYR A 36 -5.39 0.92 27.26
C TYR A 36 -4.81 -0.47 27.55
N PRO A 37 -3.96 -0.68 28.57
CA PRO A 37 -3.69 -2.04 29.03
C PRO A 37 -5.03 -2.62 29.47
N ARG A 38 -5.39 -3.82 29.01
CA ARG A 38 -6.58 -4.53 29.53
C ARG A 38 -6.44 -4.53 31.06
N SER A 39 -7.30 -3.80 31.74
CA SER A 39 -7.23 -3.61 33.19
C SER A 39 -7.24 -4.96 33.90
N ARG A 40 -6.09 -5.35 34.44
CA ARG A 40 -5.95 -6.18 35.64
C ARG A 40 -4.67 -5.74 36.36
N GLY A 41 -4.77 -4.69 37.18
CA GLY A 41 -3.89 -4.51 38.35
C GLY A 41 -2.60 -3.68 38.29
N ARG A 42 -2.39 -2.75 37.35
CA ARG A 42 -1.13 -1.95 37.28
C ARG A 42 -1.27 -0.43 37.21
N PHE A 43 -2.37 0.15 37.68
CA PHE A 43 -2.32 1.57 38.03
C PHE A 43 -1.85 1.67 39.49
N PRO A 44 -0.82 2.46 39.82
CA PRO A 44 -0.50 2.76 41.21
C PRO A 44 -1.78 3.26 41.88
N ARG A 45 -2.04 2.85 43.14
CA ARG A 45 -3.25 3.27 43.88
C ARG A 45 -3.43 4.81 43.96
N TYR A 46 -2.39 5.57 43.60
CA TYR A 46 -2.30 7.02 43.60
C TYR A 46 -2.54 7.70 42.24
N ALA A 47 -2.72 6.97 41.14
CA ALA A 47 -2.95 7.58 39.82
C ALA A 47 -4.35 8.20 39.75
N THR A 48 -4.44 9.52 39.76
CA THR A 48 -5.70 10.25 39.60
C THR A 48 -6.33 9.96 38.24
N ARG A 49 -7.66 9.90 38.18
CA ARG A 49 -8.43 9.72 36.93
C ARG A 49 -7.98 10.67 35.81
N ARG A 50 -7.65 11.92 36.16
CA ARG A 50 -7.12 12.94 35.24
C ARG A 50 -5.78 12.57 34.61
N PHE A 51 -4.85 11.98 35.37
CA PHE A 51 -3.55 11.53 34.84
C PHE A 51 -3.71 10.40 33.82
N VAL A 52 -4.61 9.44 34.11
CA VAL A 52 -4.92 8.33 33.19
C VAL A 52 -5.55 8.84 31.90
N GLU A 53 -6.47 9.80 31.98
CA GLU A 53 -7.10 10.42 30.81
C GLU A 53 -6.12 11.24 29.96
N VAL A 54 -5.20 12.00 30.57
CA VAL A 54 -4.16 12.74 29.85
C VAL A 54 -3.17 11.79 29.17
N ASN A 55 -2.73 10.75 29.87
CA ASN A 55 -1.84 9.74 29.29
C ASN A 55 -2.49 9.00 28.12
N ASN A 56 -3.76 8.59 28.25
CA ASN A 56 -4.50 7.96 27.17
C ASN A 56 -4.71 8.90 25.98
N ARG A 57 -4.92 10.20 26.21
CA ARG A 57 -4.94 11.21 25.14
C ARG A 57 -3.60 11.27 24.40
N GLY A 58 -2.48 11.36 25.12
CA GLY A 58 -1.14 11.33 24.53
C GLY A 58 -0.87 10.07 23.70
N LEU A 59 -1.28 8.90 24.19
CA LEU A 59 -1.14 7.64 23.46
C LEU A 59 -2.04 7.55 22.22
N ARG A 60 -3.26 8.11 22.27
CA ARG A 60 -4.14 8.23 21.09
C ARG A 60 -3.52 9.12 20.01
N ILE A 61 -2.98 10.27 20.40
CA ILE A 61 -2.25 11.18 19.50
C ILE A 61 -1.04 10.45 18.89
N GLY A 62 -0.30 9.69 19.71
CA GLY A 62 0.84 8.89 19.25
C GLY A 62 0.47 7.83 18.21
N PHE A 63 -0.66 7.13 18.40
CA PHE A 63 -1.17 6.18 17.41
C PHE A 63 -1.59 6.87 16.11
N SER A 64 -2.34 7.97 16.18
CA SER A 64 -2.76 8.72 14.99
C SER A 64 -1.57 9.24 14.19
N ARG A 65 -0.55 9.79 14.86
CA ARG A 65 0.70 10.23 14.22
C ARG A 65 1.45 9.08 13.56
N LEU A 66 1.57 7.94 14.24
CA LEU A 66 2.21 6.76 13.65
C LEU A 66 1.44 6.24 12.43
N LEU A 67 0.11 6.18 12.50
CA LEU A 67 -0.72 5.77 11.38
C LEU A 67 -0.56 6.73 10.20
N HIS A 68 -0.53 8.04 10.46
CA HIS A 68 -0.32 9.06 9.44
C HIS A 68 1.02 8.88 8.72
N ASN A 69 2.10 8.70 9.49
CA ASN A 69 3.43 8.50 8.90
C ASN A 69 3.51 7.22 8.05
N GLU A 70 2.88 6.13 8.50
CA GLU A 70 2.84 4.90 7.70
C GLU A 70 1.99 5.06 6.43
N LEU A 71 0.89 5.82 6.47
CA LEU A 71 0.10 6.14 5.27
C LEU A 71 0.88 7.03 4.30
N LYS A 72 1.52 8.09 4.80
CA LYS A 72 2.37 8.96 3.97
C LYS A 72 3.43 8.14 3.23
N LYS A 73 4.13 7.25 3.94
CA LYS A 73 5.11 6.34 3.35
C LYS A 73 4.50 5.47 2.24
N VAL A 74 3.35 4.84 2.51
CA VAL A 74 2.67 3.98 1.54
C VAL A 74 2.27 4.76 0.28
N ASN A 75 1.75 5.98 0.44
CA ASN A 75 1.36 6.85 -0.66
C ASN A 75 2.56 7.29 -1.49
N THR A 76 3.62 7.77 -0.83
CA THR A 76 4.84 8.22 -1.49
C THR A 76 5.40 7.12 -2.39
N PHE A 77 5.53 5.90 -1.85
CA PHE A 77 5.99 4.77 -2.65
C PHE A 77 5.06 4.43 -3.83
N TYR A 78 3.74 4.50 -3.63
CA TYR A 78 2.78 4.20 -4.69
C TYR A 78 2.86 5.24 -5.82
N LEU A 79 2.92 6.53 -5.48
CA LEU A 79 3.04 7.62 -6.45
C LEU A 79 4.35 7.57 -7.23
N GLU A 80 5.48 7.34 -6.55
CA GLU A 80 6.78 7.17 -7.21
C GLU A 80 6.73 6.01 -8.23
N LYS A 81 6.03 4.92 -7.89
CA LYS A 81 5.86 3.78 -8.80
C LYS A 81 4.94 4.09 -9.98
N GLU A 82 3.84 4.81 -9.77
CA GLU A 82 2.99 5.26 -10.86
C GLU A 82 3.73 6.18 -11.83
N GLU A 83 4.51 7.13 -11.31
CA GLU A 83 5.35 8.02 -12.12
C GLU A 83 6.39 7.24 -12.93
N ASP A 84 7.10 6.29 -12.30
CA ASP A 84 8.03 5.38 -12.98
C ASP A 84 7.34 4.63 -14.13
N TYR A 85 6.09 4.19 -13.92
CA TYR A 85 5.34 3.40 -14.88
C TYR A 85 4.85 4.23 -16.07
N ILE A 86 4.44 5.48 -15.85
CA ILE A 86 4.12 6.42 -16.93
C ILE A 86 5.34 6.60 -17.85
N ILE A 87 6.53 6.81 -17.26
CA ILE A 87 7.77 7.00 -18.03
C ILE A 87 8.10 5.73 -18.82
N ARG A 88 8.10 4.57 -18.17
CA ARG A 88 8.41 3.28 -18.82
C ARG A 88 7.45 2.91 -19.92
N LEU A 89 6.16 3.21 -19.78
CA LEU A 89 5.19 2.97 -20.84
C LEU A 89 5.52 3.81 -22.08
N LYS A 90 5.85 5.09 -21.91
CA LYS A 90 6.29 5.96 -23.02
C LYS A 90 7.55 5.42 -23.70
N GLU A 91 8.54 4.97 -22.93
CA GLU A 91 9.76 4.35 -23.49
C GLU A 91 9.45 3.07 -24.27
N LEU A 92 8.54 2.24 -23.77
CA LEU A 92 8.09 1.03 -24.46
C LEU A 92 7.34 1.37 -25.76
N GLN A 93 6.51 2.41 -25.76
CA GLN A 93 5.80 2.89 -26.96
C GLN A 93 6.78 3.34 -28.04
N ILE A 94 7.80 4.13 -27.66
CA ILE A 94 8.85 4.58 -28.59
C ILE A 94 9.62 3.38 -29.17
N ARG A 95 9.99 2.40 -28.33
CA ARG A 95 10.69 1.19 -28.80
C ARG A 95 9.81 0.33 -29.72
N ALA A 96 8.53 0.18 -29.39
CA ALA A 96 7.58 -0.56 -30.22
C ALA A 96 7.32 0.10 -31.59
N ALA A 97 7.42 1.43 -31.68
CA ALA A 97 7.27 2.15 -32.95
C ALA A 97 8.50 2.10 -33.85
N ASN A 98 9.69 1.81 -33.31
CA ASN A 98 10.97 1.85 -34.01
C ASN A 98 11.58 0.45 -34.23
N LEU A 99 10.75 -0.59 -34.32
CA LEU A 99 11.19 -1.97 -34.52
C LEU A 99 11.78 -2.18 -35.93
N ARG A 100 12.95 -2.81 -35.99
CA ARG A 100 13.64 -3.14 -37.26
C ARG A 100 13.73 -4.64 -37.50
N THR A 101 13.74 -5.43 -36.43
CA THR A 101 13.91 -6.89 -36.50
C THR A 101 12.88 -7.65 -35.66
N ASN A 102 12.67 -8.92 -36.00
CA ASN A 102 11.83 -9.81 -35.21
C ASN A 102 12.40 -10.10 -33.81
N GLU A 103 13.73 -10.03 -33.64
CA GLU A 103 14.37 -10.16 -32.34
C GLU A 103 14.07 -8.96 -31.44
N GLU A 104 14.12 -7.74 -31.97
CA GLU A 104 13.70 -6.53 -31.25
C GLU A 104 12.22 -6.58 -30.89
N LYS A 105 11.37 -7.05 -31.82
CA LYS A 105 9.92 -7.25 -31.57
C LYS A 105 9.70 -8.19 -30.39
N LEU A 106 10.37 -9.34 -30.38
CA LEU A 106 10.30 -10.32 -29.29
C LEU A 106 10.83 -9.75 -27.96
N GLN A 107 11.90 -8.95 -28.00
CA GLN A 107 12.44 -8.33 -26.79
C GLN A 107 11.46 -7.30 -26.20
N VAL A 108 10.87 -6.46 -27.03
CA VAL A 108 9.85 -5.49 -26.58
C VAL A 108 8.62 -6.21 -26.03
N GLN A 109 8.16 -7.29 -26.66
CA GLN A 109 7.05 -8.11 -26.12
C GLN A 109 7.37 -8.64 -24.71
N LYS A 110 8.56 -9.21 -24.51
CA LYS A 110 9.00 -9.70 -23.18
C LYS A 110 9.04 -8.58 -22.15
N ASP A 111 9.54 -7.40 -22.54
CA ASP A 111 9.63 -6.25 -21.66
C ASP A 111 8.24 -5.73 -21.26
N ILE A 112 7.27 -5.68 -22.18
CA ILE A 112 5.90 -5.27 -21.88
C ILE A 112 5.22 -6.29 -20.95
N LEU A 113 5.40 -7.60 -21.18
CA LEU A 113 4.87 -8.64 -20.29
C LEU A 113 5.43 -8.53 -18.86
N LYS A 114 6.74 -8.30 -18.74
CA LYS A 114 7.38 -8.06 -17.44
C LYS A 114 6.82 -6.80 -16.78
N PHE A 115 6.68 -5.72 -17.55
CA PHE A 115 6.14 -4.45 -17.07
C PHE A 115 4.69 -4.59 -16.58
N HIS A 116 3.83 -5.31 -17.32
CA HIS A 116 2.47 -5.63 -16.89
C HIS A 116 2.45 -6.40 -15.57
N GLY A 117 3.30 -7.43 -15.45
CA GLY A 117 3.46 -8.18 -14.19
C GLY A 117 3.87 -7.29 -13.01
N GLU A 118 4.70 -6.28 -13.23
CA GLU A 118 5.06 -5.29 -12.20
C GLU A 118 3.87 -4.39 -11.81
N MET A 119 3.04 -3.96 -12.76
CA MET A 119 1.81 -3.20 -12.46
C MET A 119 0.81 -4.02 -11.63
N VAL A 120 0.65 -5.31 -11.94
CA VAL A 120 -0.16 -6.25 -11.13
C VAL A 120 0.37 -6.37 -9.70
N LEU A 121 1.69 -6.35 -9.51
CA LEU A 121 2.28 -6.30 -8.17
C LEU A 121 1.86 -5.00 -7.45
N LEU A 122 1.89 -3.85 -8.11
CA LEU A 122 1.50 -2.57 -7.49
C LEU A 122 0.01 -2.55 -7.08
N LEU A 123 -0.88 -3.16 -7.85
CA LEU A 123 -2.27 -3.38 -7.44
C LEU A 123 -2.38 -4.21 -6.17
N GLN A 124 -1.67 -5.34 -6.12
CA GLN A 124 -1.68 -6.20 -4.94
C GLN A 124 -1.06 -5.48 -3.72
N TYR A 125 -0.05 -4.64 -3.93
CA TYR A 125 0.50 -3.76 -2.89
C TYR A 125 -0.57 -2.82 -2.33
N SER A 126 -1.31 -2.12 -3.19
CA SER A 126 -2.43 -1.26 -2.78
C SER A 126 -3.46 -2.04 -1.95
N ALA A 127 -3.95 -3.17 -2.48
CA ALA A 127 -5.00 -3.98 -1.85
C ALA A 127 -4.59 -4.48 -0.45
N LEU A 128 -3.35 -4.94 -0.28
CA LEU A 128 -2.83 -5.42 1.00
C LEU A 128 -2.68 -4.28 2.02
N ASN A 129 -2.21 -3.11 1.60
CA ASN A 129 -2.09 -1.93 2.46
C ASN A 129 -3.45 -1.41 2.90
N PHE A 130 -4.41 -1.31 1.98
CA PHE A 130 -5.79 -0.93 2.29
C PHE A 130 -6.43 -1.88 3.30
N ARG A 131 -6.31 -3.20 3.07
CA ARG A 131 -6.78 -4.22 4.02
C ARG A 131 -6.10 -4.06 5.39
N GLY A 132 -4.80 -3.77 5.41
CA GLY A 132 -4.04 -3.50 6.63
C GLY A 132 -4.59 -2.31 7.42
N LEU A 133 -4.90 -1.21 6.71
CA LEU A 133 -5.50 0.00 7.28
C LEU A 133 -6.88 -0.28 7.88
N ILE A 134 -7.79 -0.89 7.12
CA ILE A 134 -9.13 -1.23 7.62
C ILE A 134 -9.05 -2.13 8.86
N LYS A 135 -8.15 -3.12 8.85
CA LYS A 135 -7.97 -4.03 9.99
C LYS A 135 -7.37 -3.34 11.22
N ILE A 136 -6.51 -2.33 11.06
CA ILE A 136 -5.92 -1.63 12.22
C ILE A 136 -6.92 -0.62 12.81
N VAL A 137 -7.68 0.06 11.96
CA VAL A 137 -8.72 1.00 12.37
C VAL A 137 -9.86 0.27 13.08
N LYS A 138 -10.38 -0.83 12.50
CA LYS A 138 -11.37 -1.68 13.18
C LYS A 138 -10.86 -2.20 14.54
N LYS A 139 -9.55 -2.51 14.64
CA LYS A 139 -8.93 -2.93 15.90
C LYS A 139 -8.84 -1.79 16.91
N HIS A 140 -8.54 -0.56 16.48
CA HIS A 140 -8.57 0.62 17.32
C HIS A 140 -9.98 0.80 17.91
N ASN A 141 -11.01 0.86 17.05
CA ASN A 141 -12.39 1.12 17.49
C ASN A 141 -12.89 0.09 18.49
N LYS A 142 -12.64 -1.20 18.22
CA LYS A 142 -13.00 -2.28 19.15
C LYS A 142 -12.28 -2.16 20.51
N LYS A 143 -11.10 -1.54 20.54
CA LYS A 143 -10.30 -1.44 21.77
C LYS A 143 -10.62 -0.19 22.58
N THR A 144 -10.88 0.94 21.93
CA THR A 144 -11.16 2.22 22.59
C THR A 144 -12.65 2.41 22.88
N GLY A 145 -13.54 1.63 22.25
CA GLY A 145 -14.98 1.85 22.32
C GLY A 145 -15.44 3.10 21.56
N THR A 146 -14.54 3.73 20.80
CA THR A 146 -14.80 4.97 20.07
C THR A 146 -14.55 4.77 18.58
N THR A 147 -15.26 5.53 17.75
CA THR A 147 -14.94 5.62 16.33
C THR A 147 -13.61 6.37 16.16
N PHE A 148 -12.67 5.78 15.42
CA PHE A 148 -11.46 6.48 15.03
C PHE A 148 -11.84 7.60 14.07
N GLU A 149 -11.77 8.84 14.55
CA GLU A 149 -11.95 10.01 13.71
C GLU A 149 -10.70 10.25 12.87
N PHE A 150 -10.90 10.27 11.56
CA PHE A 150 -9.89 10.66 10.59
C PHE A 150 -9.81 12.18 10.41
N SER A 151 -10.38 12.98 11.32
CA SER A 151 -10.51 14.44 11.18
C SER A 151 -9.18 15.17 10.96
N ALA A 152 -8.04 14.56 11.32
CA ALA A 152 -6.69 15.06 11.07
C ALA A 152 -5.90 14.28 9.99
N MET A 153 -6.53 13.34 9.30
CA MET A 153 -5.94 12.60 8.17
C MET A 153 -6.61 13.10 6.88
N PRO A 154 -5.87 13.35 5.79
CA PRO A 154 -6.50 13.57 4.50
C PRO A 154 -7.45 12.40 4.27
N ARG A 155 -8.70 12.69 3.91
CA ARG A 155 -9.81 11.73 3.87
C ARG A 155 -9.26 10.40 3.39
N VAL A 156 -9.30 9.37 4.22
CA VAL A 156 -8.65 8.08 3.90
C VAL A 156 -9.12 7.53 2.55
N MET A 157 -10.31 7.91 2.10
CA MET A 157 -10.86 7.62 0.77
C MET A 157 -10.21 8.36 -0.40
N GLN A 158 -9.31 9.33 -0.16
CA GLN A 158 -8.64 10.17 -1.17
C GLN A 158 -7.13 9.91 -1.24
N GLN A 159 -6.60 8.84 -0.62
CA GLN A 159 -5.18 8.57 -0.75
C GLN A 159 -4.90 7.96 -2.13
N SER A 160 -3.76 8.28 -2.72
CA SER A 160 -3.41 7.88 -4.08
C SER A 160 -3.43 6.35 -4.28
N PHE A 161 -3.04 5.56 -3.27
CA PHE A 161 -3.12 4.09 -3.37
C PHE A 161 -4.55 3.53 -3.40
N PHE A 162 -5.60 4.34 -3.17
CA PHE A 162 -6.99 3.89 -3.30
C PHE A 162 -7.52 4.03 -4.71
N SER A 163 -6.95 4.95 -5.49
CA SER A 163 -7.36 5.22 -6.86
C SER A 163 -6.40 4.49 -7.79
N THR A 164 -6.81 3.31 -8.27
CA THR A 164 -6.01 2.53 -9.22
C THR A 164 -6.32 2.88 -10.67
N ASP A 165 -7.20 3.85 -10.93
CA ASP A 165 -7.68 4.18 -12.27
C ASP A 165 -6.55 4.47 -13.27
N LEU A 166 -5.51 5.20 -12.82
CA LEU A 166 -4.33 5.47 -13.64
C LEU A 166 -3.59 4.17 -13.98
N LEU A 167 -3.30 3.35 -12.97
CA LEU A 167 -2.63 2.06 -13.13
C LEU A 167 -3.45 1.11 -14.02
N ASP A 168 -4.77 1.10 -13.87
CA ASP A 168 -5.71 0.32 -14.70
C ASP A 168 -5.67 0.77 -16.17
N ASN A 169 -5.55 2.08 -16.42
CA ASN A 169 -5.37 2.60 -17.77
C ASN A 169 -4.00 2.22 -18.36
N LEU A 170 -2.92 2.33 -17.59
CA LEU A 170 -1.57 1.93 -18.03
C LEU A 170 -1.52 0.44 -18.39
N MET A 171 -2.17 -0.42 -17.61
CA MET A 171 -2.27 -1.85 -17.89
C MET A 171 -3.02 -2.13 -19.20
N LYS A 172 -4.17 -1.49 -19.42
CA LYS A 172 -4.93 -1.62 -20.68
C LYS A 172 -4.09 -1.19 -21.89
N GLU A 173 -3.31 -0.13 -21.74
CA GLU A 173 -2.43 0.36 -22.79
C GLU A 173 -1.30 -0.65 -23.10
N ALA A 174 -0.68 -1.24 -22.06
CA ALA A 174 0.30 -2.30 -22.21
C ALA A 174 -0.29 -3.57 -22.88
N GLU A 175 -1.51 -3.95 -22.52
CA GLU A 175 -2.25 -5.06 -23.16
C GLU A 175 -2.53 -4.78 -24.63
N ALA A 176 -2.98 -3.57 -24.96
CA ALA A 176 -3.21 -3.15 -26.35
C ALA A 176 -1.93 -3.15 -27.17
N MET A 177 -0.80 -2.73 -26.59
CA MET A 177 0.51 -2.80 -27.25
C MET A 177 0.91 -4.25 -27.54
N LEU A 178 0.76 -5.15 -26.56
CA LEU A 178 1.04 -6.57 -26.76
C LEU A 178 0.17 -7.15 -27.86
N ALA A 179 -1.14 -6.89 -27.84
CA ALA A 179 -2.06 -7.37 -28.87
C ALA A 179 -1.61 -6.96 -30.28
N ARG A 180 -1.22 -5.69 -30.47
CA ARG A 180 -0.70 -5.19 -31.77
C ARG A 180 0.60 -5.89 -32.18
N LEU A 181 1.51 -6.12 -31.22
CA LEU A 181 2.79 -6.79 -31.50
C LEU A 181 2.64 -8.29 -31.76
N PHE A 182 1.55 -8.93 -31.33
CA PHE A 182 1.28 -10.36 -31.59
C PHE A 182 0.50 -10.61 -32.87
N LEU A 183 -0.03 -9.57 -33.53
CA LEU A 183 -0.61 -9.73 -34.86
C LEU A 183 0.50 -10.13 -35.85
N PRO A 184 0.27 -11.15 -36.70
CA PRO A 184 1.15 -11.42 -37.83
C PRO A 184 1.14 -10.19 -38.74
N ASP A 185 2.28 -9.89 -39.35
CA ASP A 185 2.33 -8.86 -40.40
C ASP A 185 1.37 -9.32 -41.51
N GLU A 186 0.41 -8.45 -41.90
CA GLU A 186 -0.52 -8.78 -42.99
C GLU A 186 0.28 -9.11 -44.26
N PRO A 187 -0.12 -10.17 -45.01
CA PRO A 187 0.63 -10.66 -46.17
C PRO A 187 0.68 -9.68 -47.34
#